data_AF-K0RR83-F1
#
_entry.id   AF-K0RR83-F1
#
_cell.length_a   1.000
_cell.length_b   1.000
_cell.length_c   1.000
_cell.angle_alpha   90.00
_cell.angle_beta   90.00
_cell.angle_gamma   90.00
#
_symmetry.space_group_name_H-M   'P 1'
#
loop_
_entity.id
_entity.type
_entity.pdbx_description
1 polymer ?
#
loop_
_entity_poly.entity_id
_entity_poly.type
_entity_poly.pdbx_seq_one_letter_code
_entity_poly.pdbx_strand_id
1 'polypeptide(L)'
;MDAAAVALRDAAFEWSTGNDGSLTGAHVGRIEHLFDFLGMTDISQFGSIDALTLNDIVKDSNGDLPAAHRTTRKIRVVHMAALYTVLFQLRLHKVNDTQPSPADWTAGDLDNARAMMLRCNWGSKPPKPTDIELAAFDPSARFDVTVAKWRATLSTVLSSNLITTMEYLLREEREPGFDIDTLSERDRIIEKVGHIGAWFQSDSARLWAAMKIVLLSTEAWVHVKKFDATNGARQAFLVLAQRYQGKGSSDRRIIAADAILDPIRGTMYVHENTLRFAKYESILKEAFESKAADGVPYVEKQLIQRIIHGVKCRSSHQEIDFACKIVSSMQLDDYETAINTLNSAVARTFGSGGKNDNERNASRFDSYRGRGGRGGRGGRGGRGGRGRGGRGGRGSSYIDFDTCDGIFNGVDVGADVNRTFTSEEMNRMGSAGRYYMHEMRRRGARQVAQVSFEEESDKDKVDQKDDNSSKDKGSATDKNAAAFSRPGKRPRF
;
A
#
# COMPACT_ATOMS: atom_id res chain seq x y z
N MET A 1 -27.72 -32.79 29.47
CA MET A 1 -28.05 -31.42 29.06
C MET A 1 -27.35 -30.50 30.03
N ASP A 2 -26.22 -29.96 29.57
CA ASP A 2 -25.24 -29.34 30.44
C ASP A 2 -25.67 -27.97 30.96
N ALA A 3 -25.17 -27.62 32.15
CA ALA A 3 -25.46 -26.33 32.77
C ALA A 3 -25.06 -25.14 31.88
N ALA A 4 -24.06 -25.29 31.02
CA ALA A 4 -23.68 -24.30 30.00
C ALA A 4 -24.76 -24.09 28.93
N ALA A 5 -25.47 -25.15 28.51
CA ALA A 5 -26.57 -25.04 27.53
C ALA A 5 -27.80 -24.36 28.12
N VAL A 6 -28.10 -24.63 29.39
CA VAL A 6 -29.15 -23.94 30.14
C VAL A 6 -28.79 -22.47 30.37
N ALA A 7 -27.55 -22.18 30.79
CA ALA A 7 -27.07 -20.81 30.99
C ALA A 7 -27.07 -19.99 29.70
N LEU A 8 -26.59 -20.56 28.57
CA LEU A 8 -26.61 -19.90 27.26
C LEU A 8 -28.04 -19.65 26.76
N ARG A 9 -28.98 -20.60 26.98
CA ARG A 9 -30.40 -20.44 26.67
C ARG A 9 -31.01 -19.29 27.47
N ASP A 10 -30.79 -19.28 28.77
CA ASP A 10 -31.43 -18.35 29.71
C ASP A 10 -30.85 -16.93 29.53
N ALA A 11 -29.53 -16.80 29.32
CA ALA A 11 -28.87 -15.53 28.99
C ALA A 11 -29.30 -14.96 27.63
N ALA A 12 -29.37 -15.79 26.58
CA ALA A 12 -29.84 -15.35 25.26
C ALA A 12 -31.32 -14.93 25.30
N PHE A 13 -32.13 -15.60 26.13
CA PHE A 13 -33.51 -15.22 26.38
C PHE A 13 -33.59 -13.86 27.11
N GLU A 14 -32.92 -13.72 28.25
CA GLU A 14 -32.90 -12.49 29.05
C GLU A 14 -32.43 -11.28 28.22
N TRP A 15 -31.29 -11.40 27.53
CA TRP A 15 -30.76 -10.36 26.64
C TRP A 15 -31.72 -9.99 25.50
N SER A 16 -32.44 -10.97 24.93
CA SER A 16 -33.46 -10.69 23.89
C SER A 16 -34.69 -9.94 24.43
N THR A 17 -35.03 -10.14 25.71
CA THR A 17 -36.21 -9.53 26.35
C THR A 17 -35.94 -8.14 26.94
N GLY A 18 -34.70 -7.87 27.35
CA GLY A 18 -34.31 -6.68 28.11
C GLY A 18 -34.49 -5.31 27.44
N ASN A 19 -34.85 -5.26 26.14
CA ASN A 19 -35.05 -4.01 25.39
C ASN A 19 -36.50 -3.68 24.99
N ASP A 20 -37.47 -4.60 25.13
CA ASP A 20 -38.89 -4.31 24.74
C ASP A 20 -39.95 -5.15 25.51
N GLY A 21 -39.56 -5.89 26.55
CA GLY A 21 -40.46 -6.39 27.61
C GLY A 21 -41.63 -7.30 27.19
N SER A 22 -41.61 -7.91 26.00
CA SER A 22 -42.78 -8.64 25.46
C SER A 22 -42.45 -9.85 24.57
N LEU A 23 -42.00 -10.95 25.19
CA LEU A 23 -41.94 -12.27 24.55
C LEU A 23 -42.57 -13.34 25.46
N THR A 24 -43.56 -14.07 24.95
CA THR A 24 -44.26 -15.15 25.67
C THR A 24 -43.51 -16.49 25.61
N GLY A 25 -43.92 -17.48 26.42
CA GLY A 25 -43.24 -18.80 26.51
C GLY A 25 -43.08 -19.59 25.20
N ALA A 26 -43.81 -19.23 24.14
CA ALA A 26 -43.66 -19.78 22.79
C ALA A 26 -42.32 -19.45 22.09
N HIS A 27 -41.38 -18.79 22.77
CA HIS A 27 -40.04 -18.46 22.27
C HIS A 27 -38.94 -19.35 22.86
N VAL A 28 -39.09 -19.86 24.09
CA VAL A 28 -38.12 -20.80 24.71
C VAL A 28 -38.05 -22.10 23.91
N GLY A 29 -39.22 -22.67 23.58
CA GLY A 29 -39.31 -23.86 22.74
C GLY A 29 -38.76 -23.71 21.32
N ARG A 30 -38.42 -22.50 20.84
CA ARG A 30 -37.77 -22.30 19.54
C ARG A 30 -36.25 -22.34 19.59
N ILE A 31 -35.64 -22.12 20.75
CA ILE A 31 -34.21 -22.38 20.95
C ILE A 31 -34.02 -23.90 21.02
N GLU A 32 -34.89 -24.59 21.77
CA GLU A 32 -34.94 -26.06 21.83
C GLU A 32 -35.15 -26.67 20.44
N HIS A 33 -36.13 -26.18 19.67
CA HIS A 33 -36.34 -26.60 18.28
C HIS A 33 -35.18 -26.25 17.33
N LEU A 34 -34.28 -25.32 17.70
CA LEU A 34 -33.06 -25.00 16.94
C LEU A 34 -31.96 -26.03 17.22
N PHE A 35 -31.77 -26.44 18.49
CA PHE A 35 -30.88 -27.55 18.84
C PHE A 35 -31.36 -28.87 18.21
N ASP A 36 -32.65 -29.17 18.28
CA ASP A 36 -33.25 -30.36 17.64
C ASP A 36 -33.15 -30.31 16.10
N PHE A 37 -33.40 -29.16 15.47
CA PHE A 37 -33.27 -28.99 14.01
C PHE A 37 -31.83 -29.12 13.53
N LEU A 38 -30.86 -28.66 14.33
CA LEU A 38 -29.43 -28.84 14.07
C LEU A 38 -28.95 -30.27 14.36
N GLY A 39 -29.77 -31.13 14.97
CA GLY A 39 -29.41 -32.48 15.41
C GLY A 39 -28.35 -32.48 16.53
N MET A 40 -28.27 -31.40 17.31
CA MET A 40 -27.17 -31.15 18.24
C MET A 40 -27.52 -31.56 19.67
N THR A 41 -26.69 -32.41 20.26
CA THR A 41 -26.87 -32.90 21.63
C THR A 41 -26.02 -32.14 22.66
N ASP A 42 -25.08 -31.32 22.21
CA ASP A 42 -24.08 -30.64 23.05
C ASP A 42 -23.61 -29.31 22.41
N ILE A 43 -23.36 -28.29 23.23
CA ILE A 43 -22.75 -27.00 22.84
C ILE A 43 -21.37 -27.19 22.20
N SER A 44 -20.60 -28.21 22.59
CA SER A 44 -19.27 -28.48 22.02
C SER A 44 -19.33 -28.67 20.49
N GLN A 45 -20.46 -29.15 19.97
CA GLN A 45 -20.69 -29.41 18.56
C GLN A 45 -20.83 -28.10 17.75
N PHE A 46 -21.19 -26.95 18.35
CA PHE A 46 -21.24 -25.66 17.62
C PHE A 46 -19.89 -25.26 17.05
N GLY A 47 -18.79 -25.67 17.68
CA GLY A 47 -17.44 -25.41 17.19
C GLY A 47 -17.10 -26.12 15.86
N SER A 48 -17.89 -27.09 15.41
CA SER A 48 -17.62 -27.88 14.20
C SER A 48 -18.41 -27.46 12.95
N ILE A 49 -19.48 -26.66 13.10
CA ILE A 49 -20.28 -26.18 11.96
C ILE A 49 -19.49 -25.12 11.16
N ASP A 50 -19.38 -25.31 9.84
CA ASP A 50 -18.85 -24.29 8.94
C ASP A 50 -19.83 -23.11 8.81
N ALA A 51 -19.28 -21.89 8.76
CA ALA A 51 -20.03 -20.65 8.63
C ALA A 51 -20.86 -20.56 7.33
N LEU A 52 -20.54 -21.36 6.30
CA LEU A 52 -21.40 -21.54 5.13
C LEU A 52 -22.65 -22.35 5.48
N THR A 53 -22.48 -23.54 6.06
CA THR A 53 -23.59 -24.41 6.51
C THR A 53 -24.52 -23.66 7.46
N LEU A 54 -23.96 -22.90 8.40
CA LEU A 54 -24.73 -22.12 9.37
C LEU A 54 -25.49 -20.96 8.71
N ASN A 55 -24.92 -20.30 7.68
CA ASN A 55 -25.64 -19.33 6.86
C ASN A 55 -26.79 -19.95 6.06
N ASP A 56 -26.62 -21.18 5.56
CA ASP A 56 -27.63 -21.87 4.77
C ASP A 56 -28.78 -22.38 5.66
N ILE A 57 -28.47 -22.95 6.83
CA ILE A 57 -29.46 -23.25 7.88
C ILE A 57 -30.25 -22.00 8.30
N VAL A 58 -29.58 -20.86 8.43
CA VAL A 58 -30.21 -19.56 8.71
C VAL A 58 -31.08 -19.08 7.54
N LYS A 59 -30.81 -19.44 6.28
CA LYS A 59 -31.71 -19.15 5.15
C LYS A 59 -32.92 -20.07 5.13
N ASP A 60 -32.72 -21.36 5.36
CA ASP A 60 -33.78 -22.38 5.30
C ASP A 60 -34.81 -22.14 6.41
N SER A 61 -34.36 -21.92 7.65
CA SER A 61 -35.21 -21.49 8.77
C SER A 61 -35.90 -20.13 8.56
N ASN A 62 -35.46 -19.31 7.59
CA ASN A 62 -36.16 -18.09 7.18
C ASN A 62 -37.19 -18.31 6.05
N GLY A 63 -37.11 -19.41 5.31
CA GLY A 63 -38.01 -19.76 4.21
C GLY A 63 -39.42 -20.14 4.68
N ASP A 64 -39.52 -20.91 5.76
CA ASP A 64 -40.79 -21.51 6.23
C ASP A 64 -41.71 -20.56 7.02
N LEU A 65 -41.26 -19.34 7.34
CA LEU A 65 -42.01 -18.42 8.19
C LEU A 65 -42.92 -17.47 7.38
N PRO A 66 -44.26 -17.52 7.51
CA PRO A 66 -45.18 -16.71 6.70
C PRO A 66 -44.93 -15.20 6.83
N ALA A 67 -45.02 -14.50 5.70
CA ALA A 67 -44.51 -13.13 5.52
C ALA A 67 -45.37 -12.01 6.15
N ALA A 68 -46.40 -12.34 6.93
CA ALA A 68 -47.59 -11.50 7.06
C ALA A 68 -47.50 -10.28 8.01
N HIS A 69 -46.51 -10.15 8.91
CA HIS A 69 -46.51 -9.07 9.91
C HIS A 69 -45.19 -8.30 10.08
N ARG A 70 -45.32 -6.97 10.25
CA ARG A 70 -44.19 -6.05 10.48
C ARG A 70 -43.50 -6.26 11.82
N THR A 71 -44.26 -6.71 12.83
CA THR A 71 -43.78 -7.10 14.17
C THR A 71 -42.95 -8.38 14.13
N THR A 72 -43.44 -9.44 13.49
CA THR A 72 -42.64 -10.67 13.29
C THR A 72 -41.36 -10.39 12.50
N ARG A 73 -41.36 -9.45 11.54
CA ARG A 73 -40.13 -9.02 10.85
C ARG A 73 -39.12 -8.31 11.77
N LYS A 74 -39.56 -7.48 12.73
CA LYS A 74 -38.67 -6.89 13.74
C LYS A 74 -38.09 -7.94 14.70
N ILE A 75 -38.95 -8.83 15.21
CA ILE A 75 -38.57 -9.92 16.11
C ILE A 75 -37.52 -10.84 15.45
N ARG A 76 -37.71 -11.20 14.17
CA ARG A 76 -36.68 -11.91 13.38
C ARG A 76 -35.31 -11.20 13.43
N VAL A 77 -35.26 -9.88 13.20
CA VAL A 77 -33.99 -9.13 13.19
C VAL A 77 -33.31 -9.12 14.57
N VAL A 78 -34.07 -8.93 15.65
CA VAL A 78 -33.52 -8.93 17.03
C VAL A 78 -32.98 -10.32 17.42
N HIS A 79 -33.76 -11.38 17.17
CA HIS A 79 -33.35 -12.75 17.50
C HIS A 79 -32.15 -13.20 16.67
N MET A 80 -32.08 -12.81 15.39
CA MET A 80 -30.93 -13.09 14.53
C MET A 80 -29.67 -12.36 15.05
N ALA A 81 -29.78 -11.11 15.48
CA ALA A 81 -28.66 -10.39 16.08
C ALA A 81 -28.17 -11.04 17.39
N ALA A 82 -29.08 -11.57 18.22
CA ALA A 82 -28.73 -12.37 19.40
C ALA A 82 -27.95 -13.63 19.03
N LEU A 83 -28.49 -14.42 18.08
CA LEU A 83 -27.91 -15.68 17.65
C LEU A 83 -26.54 -15.49 16.99
N TYR A 84 -26.37 -14.47 16.14
CA TYR A 84 -25.05 -14.08 15.64
C TYR A 84 -24.10 -13.69 16.77
N THR A 85 -24.54 -12.90 17.76
CA THR A 85 -23.69 -12.51 18.90
C THR A 85 -23.22 -13.73 19.71
N VAL A 86 -24.11 -14.68 19.99
CA VAL A 86 -23.78 -15.93 20.69
C VAL A 86 -22.78 -16.78 19.91
N LEU A 87 -22.95 -16.91 18.59
CA LEU A 87 -21.99 -17.59 17.72
C LEU A 87 -20.62 -16.90 17.73
N PHE A 88 -20.56 -15.58 17.93
CA PHE A 88 -19.30 -14.83 17.95
C PHE A 88 -18.49 -15.22 19.18
N GLN A 89 -19.16 -15.25 20.33
CA GLN A 89 -18.59 -15.64 21.60
C GLN A 89 -18.09 -17.10 21.56
N LEU A 90 -18.90 -18.05 21.06
CA LEU A 90 -18.45 -19.44 20.86
C LEU A 90 -17.21 -19.55 19.97
N ARG A 91 -17.13 -18.73 18.91
CA ARG A 91 -15.99 -18.73 17.99
C ARG A 91 -14.76 -18.04 18.59
N LEU A 92 -14.94 -17.01 19.42
CA LEU A 92 -13.88 -16.36 20.21
C LEU A 92 -13.26 -17.35 21.20
N HIS A 93 -14.08 -18.10 21.95
CA HIS A 93 -13.61 -19.18 22.82
C HIS A 93 -12.75 -20.19 22.07
N LYS A 94 -13.22 -20.66 20.89
CA LYS A 94 -12.44 -21.57 20.04
C LYS A 94 -11.11 -20.97 19.54
N VAL A 95 -11.05 -19.67 19.23
CA VAL A 95 -9.79 -19.00 18.82
C VAL A 95 -8.84 -18.80 19.99
N ASN A 96 -9.36 -18.59 21.20
CA ASN A 96 -8.58 -18.44 22.43
C ASN A 96 -8.15 -19.79 23.06
N ASP A 97 -8.58 -20.92 22.49
CA ASP A 97 -8.45 -22.28 23.05
C ASP A 97 -9.03 -22.40 24.49
N THR A 98 -10.09 -21.62 24.78
CA THR A 98 -10.82 -21.65 26.05
C THR A 98 -12.16 -22.36 25.88
N GLN A 99 -12.60 -23.07 26.92
CA GLN A 99 -13.97 -23.60 26.96
C GLN A 99 -14.94 -22.51 27.45
N PRO A 100 -16.14 -22.39 26.86
CA PRO A 100 -17.16 -21.45 27.33
C PRO A 100 -17.69 -21.86 28.71
N SER A 101 -17.53 -20.97 29.69
CA SER A 101 -18.08 -21.07 31.03
C SER A 101 -19.47 -20.44 31.12
N PRO A 102 -20.37 -20.87 32.02
CA PRO A 102 -21.60 -20.15 32.32
C PRO A 102 -21.40 -18.66 32.66
N ALA A 103 -20.22 -18.30 33.17
CA ALA A 103 -19.85 -16.92 33.49
C ALA A 103 -19.59 -16.03 32.26
N ASP A 104 -19.29 -16.61 31.09
CA ASP A 104 -18.95 -15.85 29.86
C ASP A 104 -20.18 -15.39 29.05
N TRP A 105 -21.39 -15.66 29.58
CA TRP A 105 -22.69 -15.41 28.97
C TRP A 105 -23.46 -14.27 29.63
N THR A 106 -22.81 -13.37 30.39
CA THR A 106 -23.54 -12.22 30.95
C THR A 106 -24.04 -11.29 29.84
N ALA A 107 -25.08 -10.51 30.13
CA ALA A 107 -25.57 -9.49 29.19
C ALA A 107 -24.46 -8.49 28.78
N GLY A 108 -23.52 -8.18 29.68
CA GLY A 108 -22.36 -7.34 29.40
C GLY A 108 -21.37 -7.99 28.45
N ASP A 109 -21.10 -9.29 28.59
CA ASP A 109 -20.21 -10.03 27.70
C ASP A 109 -20.83 -10.19 26.31
N LEU A 110 -22.14 -10.42 26.23
CA LEU A 110 -22.88 -10.43 24.96
C LEU A 110 -22.90 -9.05 24.29
N ASP A 111 -23.06 -7.96 25.03
CA ASP A 111 -22.96 -6.61 24.45
C ASP A 111 -21.53 -6.27 23.99
N ASN A 112 -20.50 -6.71 24.72
CA ASN A 112 -19.10 -6.62 24.31
C ASN A 112 -18.84 -7.44 23.03
N ALA A 113 -19.30 -8.69 22.99
CA ALA A 113 -19.22 -9.57 21.82
C ALA A 113 -19.93 -8.95 20.62
N ARG A 114 -21.11 -8.33 20.82
CA ARG A 114 -21.85 -7.62 19.76
C ARG A 114 -21.14 -6.37 19.28
N ALA A 115 -20.55 -5.59 20.18
CA ALA A 115 -19.75 -4.41 19.83
C ALA A 115 -18.50 -4.81 19.03
N MET A 116 -17.83 -5.89 19.41
CA MET A 116 -16.72 -6.48 18.65
C MET A 116 -17.19 -7.02 17.29
N MET A 117 -18.29 -7.76 17.25
CA MET A 117 -18.90 -8.30 16.02
C MET A 117 -19.20 -7.20 15.01
N LEU A 118 -19.77 -6.06 15.45
CA LEU A 118 -20.06 -4.91 14.60
C LEU A 118 -18.78 -4.20 14.14
N ARG A 119 -17.78 -4.03 15.01
CA ARG A 119 -16.45 -3.50 14.64
C ARG A 119 -15.73 -4.41 13.62
N CYS A 120 -15.91 -5.71 13.76
CA CYS A 120 -15.40 -6.74 12.84
C CYS A 120 -16.36 -7.03 11.68
N ASN A 121 -17.37 -6.17 11.43
CA ASN A 121 -18.32 -6.25 10.32
C ASN A 121 -18.81 -7.68 10.00
N TRP A 122 -19.13 -8.46 11.04
CA TRP A 122 -19.39 -9.89 10.86
C TRP A 122 -20.71 -10.14 10.11
N GLY A 123 -20.79 -11.28 9.42
CA GLY A 123 -21.88 -11.60 8.49
C GLY A 123 -21.76 -10.91 7.12
N SER A 124 -20.84 -9.95 6.94
CA SER A 124 -20.44 -9.52 5.60
C SER A 124 -19.75 -10.68 4.85
N LYS A 125 -19.95 -10.75 3.52
CA LYS A 125 -19.23 -11.72 2.70
C LYS A 125 -17.73 -11.41 2.79
N PRO A 126 -16.84 -12.41 2.95
CA PRO A 126 -15.42 -12.15 2.98
C PRO A 126 -15.01 -11.44 1.67
N PRO A 127 -14.31 -10.30 1.73
CA PRO A 127 -13.91 -9.59 0.52
C PRO A 127 -13.09 -10.51 -0.37
N LYS A 128 -13.36 -10.47 -1.68
CA LYS A 128 -12.69 -11.29 -2.67
C LYS A 128 -11.18 -10.96 -2.65
N PRO A 129 -10.32 -11.86 -3.15
CA PRO A 129 -8.88 -11.58 -3.25
C PRO A 129 -8.55 -10.29 -4.02
N THR A 130 -9.43 -9.89 -4.95
CA THR A 130 -9.37 -8.65 -5.74
C THR A 130 -9.60 -7.38 -4.94
N ASP A 131 -10.21 -7.48 -3.75
CA ASP A 131 -10.72 -6.33 -3.00
C ASP A 131 -9.68 -5.80 -1.99
N ILE A 132 -8.48 -6.40 -1.96
CA ILE A 132 -7.35 -6.00 -1.11
C ILE A 132 -6.39 -5.13 -1.93
N GLU A 133 -6.65 -3.83 -1.94
CA GLU A 133 -5.79 -2.83 -2.59
C GLU A 133 -4.57 -2.50 -1.71
N LEU A 134 -3.49 -3.28 -1.87
CA LEU A 134 -2.20 -2.96 -1.25
C LEU A 134 -1.57 -1.73 -1.93
N ALA A 135 -0.92 -0.89 -1.14
CA ALA A 135 -0.10 0.20 -1.67
C ALA A 135 1.03 -0.34 -2.56
N ALA A 136 1.33 0.37 -3.65
CA ALA A 136 2.39 -0.01 -4.60
C ALA A 136 3.74 -0.23 -3.88
N PHE A 137 4.44 -1.29 -4.29
CA PHE A 137 5.75 -1.61 -3.73
C PHE A 137 6.85 -0.78 -4.39
N ASP A 138 7.55 0.03 -3.61
CA ASP A 138 8.74 0.76 -4.05
C ASP A 138 9.99 0.12 -3.42
N PRO A 139 10.87 -0.54 -4.21
CA PRO A 139 12.12 -1.13 -3.72
C PRO A 139 13.16 -0.10 -3.25
N SER A 140 13.03 1.16 -3.64
CA SER A 140 13.95 2.26 -3.29
C SER A 140 13.53 3.00 -2.03
N ALA A 141 12.22 3.03 -1.74
CA ALA A 141 11.70 3.52 -0.47
C ALA A 141 12.05 2.59 0.70
N ARG A 142 11.99 3.12 1.93
CA ARG A 142 12.17 2.29 3.12
C ARG A 142 11.03 1.28 3.25
N PHE A 143 11.39 0.00 3.43
CA PHE A 143 10.41 -1.10 3.44
C PHE A 143 9.40 -1.00 4.59
N ASP A 144 9.82 -0.51 5.76
CA ASP A 144 8.95 -0.27 6.92
C ASP A 144 7.79 0.69 6.61
N VAL A 145 8.00 1.72 5.79
CA VAL A 145 6.94 2.63 5.33
C VAL A 145 5.92 1.89 4.46
N THR A 146 6.39 1.00 3.58
CA THR A 146 5.51 0.16 2.75
C THR A 146 4.74 -0.86 3.61
N VAL A 147 5.40 -1.48 4.60
CA VAL A 147 4.76 -2.40 5.56
C VAL A 147 3.74 -1.68 6.43
N ALA A 148 4.00 -0.45 6.88
CA ALA A 148 3.03 0.34 7.63
C ALA A 148 1.76 0.63 6.80
N LYS A 149 1.92 0.97 5.51
CA LYS A 149 0.79 1.12 4.58
C LYS A 149 0.03 -0.20 4.37
N TRP A 150 0.74 -1.32 4.20
CA TRP A 150 0.12 -2.64 4.05
C TRP A 150 -0.61 -3.09 5.33
N ARG A 151 -0.01 -2.90 6.51
CA ARG A 151 -0.67 -3.13 7.81
C ARG A 151 -1.92 -2.28 7.93
N ALA A 152 -1.87 -0.99 7.57
CA ALA A 152 -3.05 -0.13 7.56
C ALA A 152 -4.16 -0.61 6.61
N THR A 153 -3.86 -1.10 5.41
CA THR A 153 -4.87 -1.75 4.55
C THR A 153 -5.42 -3.00 5.22
N LEU A 154 -4.56 -3.94 5.65
CA LEU A 154 -4.98 -5.23 6.20
C LEU A 154 -5.67 -5.12 7.56
N SER A 155 -5.47 -4.03 8.30
CA SER A 155 -6.17 -3.72 9.55
C SER A 155 -7.65 -3.39 9.35
N THR A 156 -8.08 -3.14 8.11
CA THR A 156 -9.49 -2.96 7.70
C THR A 156 -10.11 -4.22 7.08
N VAL A 157 -9.29 -5.20 6.68
CA VAL A 157 -9.73 -6.40 5.98
C VAL A 157 -9.84 -7.57 6.95
N LEU A 158 -10.99 -8.25 6.97
CA LEU A 158 -11.23 -9.40 7.84
C LEU A 158 -10.50 -10.66 7.37
N SER A 159 -9.98 -11.39 8.35
CA SER A 159 -9.53 -12.78 8.21
C SER A 159 -10.70 -13.71 7.89
N SER A 160 -10.39 -14.85 7.28
CA SER A 160 -11.29 -15.99 7.11
C SER A 160 -11.79 -16.57 8.45
N ASN A 161 -11.13 -16.25 9.57
CA ASN A 161 -11.63 -16.58 10.91
C ASN A 161 -12.77 -15.64 11.38
N LEU A 162 -12.98 -14.50 10.70
CA LEU A 162 -13.99 -13.47 10.96
C LEU A 162 -13.95 -12.81 12.36
N ILE A 163 -12.87 -13.03 13.10
CA ILE A 163 -12.61 -12.48 14.44
C ILE A 163 -11.48 -11.46 14.39
N THR A 164 -10.41 -11.76 13.64
CA THR A 164 -9.29 -10.86 13.44
C THR A 164 -9.26 -10.23 12.05
N THR A 165 -8.46 -9.19 11.93
CA THR A 165 -8.07 -8.58 10.67
C THR A 165 -6.94 -9.40 10.03
N MET A 166 -6.70 -9.27 8.72
CA MET A 166 -5.63 -9.97 8.00
C MET A 166 -4.21 -9.50 8.39
N GLU A 167 -4.12 -8.45 9.18
CA GLU A 167 -2.90 -7.88 9.77
C GLU A 167 -2.02 -8.92 10.47
N TYR A 168 -2.63 -9.94 11.11
CA TYR A 168 -1.90 -11.03 11.78
C TYR A 168 -0.89 -11.75 10.86
N LEU A 169 -1.11 -11.79 9.54
CA LEU A 169 -0.19 -12.41 8.59
C LEU A 169 1.18 -11.72 8.54
N LEU A 170 1.20 -10.39 8.74
CA LEU A 170 2.40 -9.54 8.73
C LEU A 170 3.04 -9.37 10.11
N ARG A 171 2.57 -10.12 11.11
CA ARG A 171 3.12 -10.11 12.48
C ARG A 171 4.53 -10.71 12.51
N GLU A 172 5.46 -10.00 13.15
CA GLU A 172 6.80 -10.49 13.47
C GLU A 172 6.76 -11.45 14.67
N GLU A 173 7.65 -12.43 14.72
CA GLU A 173 7.72 -13.36 15.85
C GLU A 173 8.30 -12.63 17.08
N ARG A 174 7.57 -12.68 18.20
CA ARG A 174 7.96 -12.06 19.47
C ARG A 174 9.02 -12.90 20.18
N GLU A 175 9.81 -12.24 21.03
CA GLU A 175 10.78 -12.92 21.88
C GLU A 175 10.10 -13.85 22.92
N PRO A 176 10.74 -14.97 23.28
CA PRO A 176 10.22 -15.86 24.33
C PRO A 176 10.07 -15.11 25.67
N GLY A 177 8.86 -15.12 26.23
CA GLY A 177 8.55 -14.42 27.48
C GLY A 177 7.93 -13.02 27.32
N PHE A 178 7.59 -12.60 26.09
CA PHE A 178 6.76 -11.41 25.87
C PHE A 178 5.38 -11.57 26.54
N ASP A 179 5.02 -10.68 27.45
CA ASP A 179 3.74 -10.71 28.16
C ASP A 179 2.60 -10.16 27.28
N ILE A 180 1.89 -11.09 26.65
CA ILE A 180 0.73 -10.85 25.79
C ILE A 180 -0.42 -10.13 26.52
N ASP A 181 -0.52 -10.25 27.85
CA ASP A 181 -1.63 -9.67 28.61
C ASP A 181 -1.45 -8.16 28.91
N THR A 182 -0.27 -7.59 28.59
CA THR A 182 -0.03 -6.14 28.62
C THR A 182 -0.55 -5.39 27.38
N LEU A 183 -0.96 -6.13 26.33
CA LEU A 183 -1.42 -5.55 25.08
C LEU A 183 -2.87 -5.06 25.13
N SER A 184 -3.26 -4.22 24.15
CA SER A 184 -4.67 -3.94 23.92
C SER A 184 -5.41 -5.23 23.53
N GLU A 185 -6.68 -5.39 23.91
CA GLU A 185 -7.44 -6.62 23.64
C GLU A 185 -7.48 -6.97 22.14
N ARG A 186 -7.47 -5.97 21.23
CA ARG A 186 -7.33 -6.19 19.79
C ARG A 186 -6.01 -6.88 19.45
N ASP A 187 -4.90 -6.33 19.94
CA ASP A 187 -3.56 -6.82 19.62
C ASP A 187 -3.32 -8.18 20.29
N ARG A 188 -3.87 -8.38 21.48
CA ARG A 188 -3.89 -9.66 22.22
C ARG A 188 -4.54 -10.78 21.39
N ILE A 189 -5.67 -10.52 20.75
CA ILE A 189 -6.33 -11.50 19.86
C ILE A 189 -5.50 -11.75 18.59
N ILE A 190 -4.91 -10.69 17.99
CA ILE A 190 -4.01 -10.81 16.83
C ILE A 190 -2.77 -11.66 17.17
N GLU A 191 -2.21 -11.53 18.37
CA GLU A 191 -1.07 -12.31 18.85
C GLU A 191 -1.43 -13.78 19.16
N LYS A 192 -2.66 -14.07 19.58
CA LYS A 192 -3.13 -15.44 19.80
C LYS A 192 -3.39 -16.23 18.51
N VAL A 193 -3.68 -15.57 17.38
CA VAL A 193 -3.97 -16.29 16.12
C VAL A 193 -2.72 -16.94 15.53
N GLY A 194 -2.69 -18.27 15.55
CA GLY A 194 -1.62 -19.06 14.96
C GLY A 194 -1.52 -18.95 13.44
N HIS A 195 -0.29 -19.02 12.91
CA HIS A 195 -0.01 -19.04 11.46
C HIS A 195 -0.11 -20.44 10.84
N ILE A 196 -1.14 -21.20 11.23
CA ILE A 196 -1.34 -22.61 10.88
C ILE A 196 -2.84 -22.85 10.63
N GLY A 197 -3.18 -23.84 9.80
CA GLY A 197 -4.56 -24.30 9.57
C GLY A 197 -5.26 -23.66 8.37
N ALA A 198 -6.51 -24.07 8.14
CA ALA A 198 -7.27 -23.74 6.92
C ALA A 198 -7.54 -22.23 6.77
N TRP A 199 -7.88 -21.53 7.86
CA TRP A 199 -8.11 -20.07 7.83
C TRP A 199 -6.84 -19.31 7.46
N PHE A 200 -5.70 -19.70 8.02
CA PHE A 200 -4.39 -19.14 7.67
C PHE A 200 -4.04 -19.39 6.20
N GLN A 201 -4.27 -20.61 5.69
CA GLN A 201 -4.03 -20.92 4.27
C GLN A 201 -4.90 -20.06 3.33
N SER A 202 -6.20 -19.92 3.64
CA SER A 202 -7.14 -19.05 2.92
C SER A 202 -6.68 -17.59 2.90
N ASP A 203 -6.35 -17.03 4.06
CA ASP A 203 -5.90 -15.64 4.16
C ASP A 203 -4.53 -15.41 3.53
N SER A 204 -3.61 -16.35 3.66
CA SER A 204 -2.29 -16.29 3.02
C SER A 204 -2.44 -16.30 1.50
N ALA A 205 -3.36 -17.10 0.93
CA ALA A 205 -3.66 -17.08 -0.49
C ALA A 205 -4.31 -15.76 -0.95
N ARG A 206 -5.22 -15.19 -0.17
CA ARG A 206 -5.83 -13.87 -0.43
C ARG A 206 -4.77 -12.76 -0.42
N LEU A 207 -3.91 -12.74 0.59
CA LEU A 207 -2.79 -11.79 0.67
C LEU A 207 -1.78 -12.00 -0.46
N TRP A 208 -1.53 -13.24 -0.87
CA TRP A 208 -0.59 -13.54 -1.95
C TRP A 208 -1.08 -12.98 -3.28
N ALA A 209 -2.37 -13.11 -3.59
CA ALA A 209 -2.96 -12.51 -4.79
C ALA A 209 -2.75 -10.99 -4.83
N ALA A 210 -2.99 -10.29 -3.71
CA ALA A 210 -2.78 -8.86 -3.60
C ALA A 210 -1.29 -8.46 -3.69
N MET A 211 -0.41 -9.19 -2.98
CA MET A 211 1.05 -8.99 -3.05
C MET A 211 1.59 -9.21 -4.47
N LYS A 212 1.09 -10.23 -5.18
CA LYS A 212 1.50 -10.53 -6.55
C LYS A 212 1.22 -9.37 -7.50
N ILE A 213 0.05 -8.72 -7.38
CA ILE A 213 -0.31 -7.55 -8.19
C ILE A 213 0.71 -6.41 -8.01
N VAL A 214 1.03 -6.05 -6.76
CA VAL A 214 1.95 -4.93 -6.48
C VAL A 214 3.43 -5.25 -6.66
N LEU A 215 3.81 -6.53 -6.66
CA LEU A 215 5.22 -6.96 -6.81
C LEU A 215 5.60 -7.30 -8.25
N LEU A 216 4.67 -7.72 -9.12
CA LEU A 216 4.98 -8.24 -10.47
C LEU A 216 5.82 -7.27 -11.34
N SER A 217 5.60 -5.97 -11.19
CA SER A 217 6.29 -4.89 -11.92
C SER A 217 7.63 -4.46 -11.29
N THR A 218 8.09 -5.15 -10.24
CA THR A 218 9.24 -4.73 -9.42
C THR A 218 10.33 -5.81 -9.36
N GLU A 219 11.57 -5.40 -9.11
CA GLU A 219 12.71 -6.34 -8.94
C GLU A 219 12.48 -7.36 -7.81
N ALA A 220 11.66 -7.00 -6.81
CA ALA A 220 11.31 -7.86 -5.69
C ALA A 220 10.61 -9.17 -6.13
N TRP A 221 9.92 -9.17 -7.29
CA TRP A 221 9.26 -10.36 -7.85
C TRP A 221 10.20 -11.56 -7.97
N VAL A 222 11.45 -11.34 -8.39
CA VAL A 222 12.45 -12.40 -8.58
C VAL A 222 12.69 -13.20 -7.29
N HIS A 223 12.59 -12.55 -6.13
CA HIS A 223 12.84 -13.16 -4.82
C HIS A 223 11.62 -13.91 -4.26
N VAL A 224 10.40 -13.51 -4.64
CA VAL A 224 9.16 -14.10 -4.15
C VAL A 224 8.50 -15.10 -5.12
N LYS A 225 8.85 -15.09 -6.41
CA LYS A 225 8.25 -15.94 -7.45
C LYS A 225 8.16 -17.43 -7.09
N LYS A 226 9.11 -17.95 -6.29
CA LYS A 226 9.11 -19.34 -5.81
C LYS A 226 7.89 -19.71 -4.94
N PHE A 227 7.23 -18.73 -4.31
CA PHE A 227 6.04 -18.92 -3.48
C PHE A 227 4.74 -18.92 -4.29
N ASP A 228 4.80 -18.69 -5.61
CA ASP A 228 3.60 -18.65 -6.48
C ASP A 228 2.92 -20.02 -6.60
N ALA A 229 3.67 -21.12 -6.43
CA ALA A 229 3.14 -22.48 -6.43
C ALA A 229 2.42 -22.83 -5.11
N THR A 230 2.77 -22.19 -4.00
CA THR A 230 2.23 -22.48 -2.65
C THR A 230 1.28 -21.40 -2.14
N ASN A 231 1.15 -20.28 -2.86
CA ASN A 231 0.45 -19.06 -2.43
C ASN A 231 0.89 -18.57 -1.04
N GLY A 232 2.17 -18.76 -0.70
CA GLY A 232 2.72 -18.54 0.63
C GLY A 232 3.05 -17.08 0.96
N ALA A 233 2.05 -16.21 1.11
CA ALA A 233 2.25 -14.78 1.36
C ALA A 233 3.14 -14.46 2.55
N ARG A 234 2.94 -15.12 3.71
CA ARG A 234 3.78 -14.89 4.91
C ARG A 234 5.26 -15.22 4.63
N GLN A 235 5.54 -16.30 3.90
CA GLN A 235 6.92 -16.69 3.57
C GLN A 235 7.56 -15.71 2.57
N ALA A 236 6.78 -15.24 1.59
CA ALA A 236 7.20 -14.17 0.69
C ALA A 236 7.49 -12.87 1.45
N PHE A 237 6.60 -12.47 2.36
CA PHE A 237 6.78 -11.28 3.21
C PHE A 237 8.04 -11.37 4.06
N LEU A 238 8.31 -12.49 4.73
CA LEU A 238 9.53 -12.68 5.53
C LEU A 238 10.81 -12.61 4.67
N VAL A 239 10.80 -13.14 3.44
CA VAL A 239 11.92 -13.00 2.49
C VAL A 239 12.13 -11.54 2.07
N LEU A 240 11.05 -10.78 1.86
CA LEU A 240 11.13 -9.35 1.56
C LEU A 240 11.65 -8.55 2.76
N ALA A 241 11.11 -8.79 3.95
CA ALA A 241 11.58 -8.17 5.20
C ALA A 241 13.07 -8.43 5.43
N GLN A 242 13.50 -9.69 5.36
CA GLN A 242 14.91 -10.07 5.49
C GLN A 242 15.80 -9.36 4.45
N ARG A 243 15.32 -9.16 3.22
CA ARG A 243 16.12 -8.55 2.15
C ARG A 243 16.17 -7.03 2.23
N TYR A 244 15.06 -6.35 2.54
CA TYR A 244 14.96 -4.89 2.50
C TYR A 244 15.10 -4.21 3.89
N GLN A 245 14.85 -4.92 4.99
CA GLN A 245 15.14 -4.45 6.37
C GLN A 245 16.42 -5.06 6.95
N GLY A 246 16.88 -6.22 6.45
CA GLY A 246 18.08 -6.88 6.97
C GLY A 246 19.35 -6.02 6.85
N LYS A 247 20.38 -6.39 7.62
CA LYS A 247 21.60 -5.61 7.84
C LYS A 247 22.21 -5.02 6.55
N GLY A 248 22.37 -5.81 5.49
CA GLY A 248 22.95 -5.33 4.23
C GLY A 248 22.14 -4.24 3.51
N SER A 249 20.85 -4.08 3.80
CA SER A 249 20.02 -2.96 3.30
C SER A 249 20.03 -1.77 4.25
N SER A 250 20.19 -1.99 5.56
CA SER A 250 20.53 -0.95 6.54
C SER A 250 21.88 -0.32 6.21
N ASP A 251 22.94 -1.13 6.03
CA ASP A 251 24.28 -0.68 5.62
C ASP A 251 24.23 0.14 4.32
N ARG A 252 23.39 -0.24 3.34
CA ARG A 252 23.19 0.54 2.10
C ARG A 252 22.52 1.89 2.32
N ARG A 253 21.50 1.96 3.20
CA ARG A 253 20.84 3.23 3.56
C ARG A 253 21.81 4.15 4.30
N ILE A 254 22.59 3.61 5.24
CA ILE A 254 23.65 4.31 5.95
C ILE A 254 24.67 4.88 4.94
N ILE A 255 25.19 4.06 4.01
CA ILE A 255 26.15 4.50 2.99
C ILE A 255 25.54 5.56 2.04
N ALA A 256 24.29 5.41 1.62
CA ALA A 256 23.61 6.38 0.76
C ALA A 256 23.38 7.72 1.49
N ALA A 257 22.97 7.67 2.76
CA ALA A 257 22.87 8.85 3.61
C ALA A 257 24.24 9.49 3.86
N ASP A 258 25.29 8.71 4.12
CA ASP A 258 26.66 9.22 4.27
C ASP A 258 27.19 9.86 2.99
N ALA A 259 26.82 9.36 1.80
CA ALA A 259 27.16 10.02 0.54
C ALA A 259 26.45 11.38 0.39
N ILE A 260 25.21 11.53 0.87
CA ILE A 260 24.49 12.83 0.94
C ILE A 260 25.13 13.74 1.99
N LEU A 261 25.48 13.18 3.15
CA LEU A 261 26.05 13.86 4.31
C LEU A 261 27.58 14.06 4.22
N ASP A 262 28.24 13.63 3.15
CA ASP A 262 29.68 13.88 2.93
C ASP A 262 29.93 15.41 2.87
N PRO A 263 30.83 15.96 3.71
CA PRO A 263 31.09 17.41 3.78
C PRO A 263 31.78 17.98 2.52
N ILE A 264 32.45 17.14 1.73
CA ILE A 264 33.24 17.52 0.54
C ILE A 264 32.47 17.22 -0.75
N ARG A 265 31.83 16.05 -0.83
CA ARG A 265 31.22 15.47 -2.04
C ARG A 265 29.70 15.39 -2.01
N GLY A 266 29.07 15.53 -0.84
CA GLY A 266 27.64 15.36 -0.67
C GLY A 266 26.82 16.55 -1.15
N THR A 267 25.55 16.62 -0.75
CA THR A 267 24.67 17.72 -1.14
C THR A 267 25.17 19.03 -0.54
N MET A 268 25.27 20.07 -1.37
CA MET A 268 25.82 21.38 -0.98
C MET A 268 24.94 22.50 -1.51
N TYR A 269 24.72 23.53 -0.69
CA TYR A 269 24.01 24.74 -1.06
C TYR A 269 24.99 25.76 -1.65
N VAL A 270 24.72 26.20 -2.88
CA VAL A 270 25.55 27.18 -3.61
C VAL A 270 24.77 28.47 -3.90
N HIS A 271 23.53 28.34 -4.37
CA HIS A 271 22.65 29.46 -4.70
C HIS A 271 21.20 28.95 -4.84
N GLU A 272 20.25 29.78 -4.42
CA GLU A 272 18.79 29.54 -4.50
C GLU A 272 18.25 29.13 -5.89
N ASN A 273 18.95 29.48 -6.98
CA ASN A 273 18.58 29.11 -8.35
C ASN A 273 18.94 27.65 -8.71
N THR A 274 19.97 27.09 -8.07
CA THR A 274 20.44 25.71 -8.33
C THR A 274 19.76 24.72 -7.40
N LEU A 275 19.69 25.07 -6.11
CA LEU A 275 19.03 24.28 -5.08
C LEU A 275 18.48 25.27 -4.05
N ARG A 276 17.15 25.35 -3.92
CA ARG A 276 16.51 26.20 -2.91
C ARG A 276 16.92 25.78 -1.50
N PHE A 277 17.16 26.73 -0.60
CA PHE A 277 17.66 26.42 0.74
C PHE A 277 16.72 25.47 1.51
N ALA A 278 15.40 25.70 1.43
CA ALA A 278 14.41 24.80 2.03
C ALA A 278 14.47 23.35 1.48
N LYS A 279 14.86 23.16 0.20
CA LYS A 279 15.04 21.82 -0.38
C LYS A 279 16.40 21.21 0.00
N TYR A 280 17.43 22.03 0.18
CA TYR A 280 18.71 21.59 0.74
C TYR A 280 18.52 21.07 2.18
N GLU A 281 17.79 21.83 3.01
CA GLU A 281 17.43 21.43 4.37
C GLU A 281 16.65 20.10 4.38
N SER A 282 15.60 19.97 3.56
CA SER A 282 14.80 18.74 3.54
C SER A 282 15.60 17.49 3.15
N ILE A 283 16.52 17.61 2.17
CA ILE A 283 17.40 16.50 1.75
C ILE A 283 18.35 16.08 2.88
N LEU A 284 18.93 17.04 3.62
CA LEU A 284 19.80 16.71 4.75
C LEU A 284 19.00 16.08 5.88
N LYS A 285 17.83 16.64 6.24
CA LYS A 285 16.97 16.12 7.30
C LYS A 285 16.52 14.69 7.01
N GLU A 286 16.08 14.39 5.79
CA GLU A 286 15.73 13.03 5.34
C GLU A 286 16.93 12.05 5.47
N ALA A 287 18.13 12.48 5.09
CA ALA A 287 19.33 11.64 5.25
C ALA A 287 19.69 11.37 6.73
N PHE A 288 19.52 12.36 7.61
CA PHE A 288 19.71 12.20 9.05
C PHE A 288 18.65 11.29 9.69
N GLU A 289 17.37 11.47 9.34
CA GLU A 289 16.27 10.61 9.78
C GLU A 289 16.45 9.16 9.31
N SER A 290 17.01 8.95 8.11
CA SER A 290 17.39 7.62 7.62
C SER A 290 18.46 6.97 8.49
N LYS A 291 19.55 7.68 8.83
CA LYS A 291 20.60 7.14 9.71
C LYS A 291 20.14 6.92 11.15
N ALA A 292 19.30 7.81 11.68
CA ALA A 292 18.72 7.66 13.02
C ALA A 292 17.82 6.41 13.12
N ALA A 293 17.02 6.14 12.08
CA ALA A 293 16.18 4.94 12.02
C ALA A 293 16.97 3.63 11.91
N ASP A 294 18.15 3.67 11.28
CA ASP A 294 19.10 2.55 11.23
C ASP A 294 20.03 2.47 12.48
N GLY A 295 19.69 3.18 13.57
CA GLY A 295 20.36 3.06 14.88
C GLY A 295 21.62 3.91 15.04
N VAL A 296 21.91 4.83 14.11
CA VAL A 296 23.06 5.76 14.18
C VAL A 296 22.54 7.21 14.22
N PRO A 297 21.94 7.66 15.35
CA PRO A 297 21.47 9.03 15.49
C PRO A 297 22.64 10.02 15.55
N TYR A 298 22.43 11.20 14.97
CA TYR A 298 23.36 12.32 15.05
C TYR A 298 23.00 13.21 16.23
N VAL A 299 24.00 13.80 16.88
CA VAL A 299 23.79 14.88 17.85
C VAL A 299 23.44 16.15 17.08
N GLU A 300 22.53 17.00 17.58
CA GLU A 300 22.07 18.21 16.87
C GLU A 300 23.22 19.11 16.40
N LYS A 301 24.26 19.26 17.22
CA LYS A 301 25.52 19.90 16.88
C LYS A 301 26.18 19.41 15.60
N GLN A 302 26.11 18.11 15.32
CA GLN A 302 26.64 17.52 14.09
C GLN A 302 25.74 17.83 12.88
N LEU A 303 24.40 17.90 13.07
CA LEU A 303 23.46 18.36 12.04
C LEU A 303 23.82 19.78 11.60
N ILE A 304 23.95 20.68 12.57
CA ILE A 304 24.21 22.11 12.37
C ILE A 304 25.59 22.32 11.73
N GLN A 305 26.63 21.64 12.23
CA GLN A 305 27.96 21.66 11.62
C GLN A 305 27.94 21.18 10.17
N ARG A 306 27.16 20.14 9.84
CA ARG A 306 27.05 19.64 8.45
C ARG A 306 26.30 20.60 7.54
N ILE A 307 25.24 21.27 8.04
CA ILE A 307 24.53 22.31 7.29
C ILE A 307 25.51 23.44 6.95
N ILE A 308 26.21 23.98 7.95
CA ILE A 308 27.19 25.07 7.79
C ILE A 308 28.30 24.67 6.80
N HIS A 309 28.86 23.47 6.92
CA HIS A 309 29.95 23.03 6.04
C HIS A 309 29.51 22.91 4.57
N GLY A 310 28.26 22.49 4.32
CA GLY A 310 27.74 22.35 2.96
C GLY A 310 27.28 23.66 2.31
N VAL A 311 27.27 24.80 3.02
CA VAL A 311 26.99 26.12 2.44
C VAL A 311 28.27 26.69 1.80
N LYS A 312 28.27 26.80 0.47
CA LYS A 312 29.41 27.22 -0.36
C LYS A 312 29.28 28.64 -0.94
N CYS A 313 28.47 29.51 -0.35
CA CYS A 313 28.23 30.90 -0.81
C CYS A 313 29.40 31.89 -0.60
N ARG A 314 30.62 31.40 -0.32
CA ARG A 314 31.71 32.12 0.37
C ARG A 314 32.32 33.33 -0.36
N SER A 315 32.05 33.52 -1.65
CA SER A 315 32.59 34.64 -2.44
C SER A 315 31.55 35.68 -2.87
N SER A 316 30.27 35.30 -2.96
CA SER A 316 29.23 36.16 -3.59
C SER A 316 28.24 36.75 -2.60
N HIS A 317 28.06 36.15 -1.41
CA HIS A 317 27.00 36.53 -0.47
C HIS A 317 27.52 36.58 0.98
N GLN A 318 28.16 37.71 1.35
CA GLN A 318 28.81 37.89 2.66
C GLN A 318 27.86 37.72 3.85
N GLU A 319 26.57 38.08 3.71
CA GLU A 319 25.58 37.92 4.79
C GLU A 319 25.33 36.45 5.17
N ILE A 320 25.36 35.53 4.19
CA ILE A 320 25.18 34.09 4.44
C ILE A 320 26.40 33.53 5.17
N ASP A 321 27.61 33.94 4.77
CA ASP A 321 28.86 33.55 5.42
C ASP A 321 28.95 34.11 6.87
N PHE A 322 28.45 35.33 7.10
CA PHE A 322 28.33 35.89 8.44
C PHE A 322 27.31 35.14 9.30
N ALA A 323 26.15 34.77 8.74
CA ALA A 323 25.17 33.95 9.45
C ALA A 323 25.74 32.56 9.81
N CYS A 324 26.49 31.92 8.91
CA CYS A 324 27.20 30.67 9.20
C CYS A 324 28.17 30.81 10.39
N LYS A 325 28.88 31.95 10.51
CA LYS A 325 29.79 32.24 11.64
C LYS A 325 29.04 32.49 12.96
N ILE A 326 27.88 33.15 12.93
CA ILE A 326 27.02 33.31 14.11
C ILE A 326 26.55 31.93 14.60
N VAL A 327 25.96 31.12 13.72
CA VAL A 327 25.45 29.80 14.11
C VAL A 327 26.58 28.92 14.65
N SER A 328 27.74 28.92 13.99
CA SER A 328 28.92 28.17 14.44
C SER A 328 29.49 28.60 15.79
N SER A 329 29.15 29.78 16.32
CA SER A 329 29.67 30.31 17.58
C SER A 329 28.65 30.42 18.70
N MET A 330 27.35 30.47 18.38
CA MET A 330 26.28 30.74 19.37
C MET A 330 25.13 29.73 19.37
N GLN A 331 24.92 28.96 18.31
CA GLN A 331 23.70 28.15 18.11
C GLN A 331 24.04 26.73 17.64
N LEU A 332 24.95 26.05 18.36
CA LEU A 332 25.33 24.66 18.04
C LEU A 332 24.46 23.60 18.72
N ASP A 333 23.59 23.99 19.65
CA ASP A 333 22.80 23.05 20.47
C ASP A 333 21.27 23.24 20.28
N ASP A 334 20.85 24.00 19.26
CA ASP A 334 19.46 24.23 18.87
C ASP A 334 19.35 24.31 17.35
N TYR A 335 18.83 23.24 16.74
CA TYR A 335 18.68 23.12 15.29
C TYR A 335 17.69 24.15 14.70
N GLU A 336 16.59 24.45 15.38
CA GLU A 336 15.53 25.30 14.82
C GLU A 336 15.97 26.77 14.76
N THR A 337 16.60 27.29 15.81
CA THR A 337 17.09 28.68 15.75
C THR A 337 18.27 28.84 14.79
N ALA A 338 19.14 27.83 14.68
CA ALA A 338 20.21 27.76 13.66
C ALA A 338 19.67 27.80 12.22
N ILE A 339 18.64 27.02 11.90
CA ILE A 339 17.99 27.04 10.58
C ILE A 339 17.28 28.37 10.33
N ASN A 340 16.58 28.93 11.32
CA ASN A 340 15.86 30.19 11.17
C ASN A 340 16.78 31.39 10.92
N THR A 341 17.96 31.45 11.53
CA THR A 341 18.95 32.51 11.25
C THR A 341 19.57 32.39 9.86
N LEU A 342 19.85 31.17 9.38
CA LEU A 342 20.29 30.92 8.00
C LEU A 342 19.21 31.25 6.97
N ASN A 343 17.98 30.78 7.16
CA ASN A 343 16.83 31.11 6.31
C ASN A 343 16.63 32.62 6.21
N SER A 344 16.75 33.35 7.33
CA SER A 344 16.66 34.81 7.36
C SER A 344 17.78 35.50 6.57
N ALA A 345 19.00 34.94 6.55
CA ALA A 345 20.11 35.47 5.76
C ALA A 345 19.92 35.20 4.26
N VAL A 346 19.49 34.00 3.88
CA VAL A 346 19.13 33.63 2.50
C VAL A 346 18.00 34.54 1.99
N ALA A 347 16.97 34.78 2.80
CA ALA A 347 15.85 35.65 2.47
C ALA A 347 16.28 37.12 2.28
N ARG A 348 17.23 37.64 3.07
CA ARG A 348 17.78 39.00 2.83
C ARG A 348 18.56 39.08 1.53
N THR A 349 19.48 38.14 1.28
CA THR A 349 20.36 38.17 0.11
C THR A 349 19.64 37.94 -1.21
N PHE A 350 18.60 37.10 -1.25
CA PHE A 350 17.88 36.77 -2.48
C PHE A 350 16.48 37.38 -2.58
N GLY A 351 15.84 37.73 -1.47
CA GLY A 351 14.46 38.24 -1.43
C GLY A 351 14.31 39.75 -1.66
N SER A 352 15.38 40.55 -1.52
CA SER A 352 15.26 42.03 -1.53
C SER A 352 15.56 42.70 -2.89
N GLY A 353 16.10 41.97 -3.88
CA GLY A 353 16.57 42.55 -5.16
C GLY A 353 15.87 42.05 -6.43
N GLY A 354 14.99 41.04 -6.32
CA GLY A 354 14.52 40.24 -7.45
C GLY A 354 13.20 40.68 -8.08
N LYS A 355 13.07 41.93 -8.53
CA LYS A 355 12.04 42.27 -9.55
C LYS A 355 12.43 41.67 -10.91
N ASN A 356 12.31 40.35 -11.03
CA ASN A 356 12.38 39.68 -12.31
C ASN A 356 10.99 39.72 -12.96
N ASP A 357 10.86 40.48 -14.05
CA ASP A 357 9.65 40.60 -14.90
C ASP A 357 9.19 39.30 -15.59
N ASN A 358 9.62 38.13 -15.09
CA ASN A 358 9.26 36.79 -15.54
C ASN A 358 8.13 36.12 -14.72
N GLU A 359 7.54 36.82 -13.75
CA GLU A 359 6.35 36.34 -13.01
C GLU A 359 5.07 36.18 -13.87
N ARG A 360 5.16 36.35 -15.19
CA ARG A 360 4.08 36.01 -16.14
C ARG A 360 4.01 34.52 -16.52
N ASN A 361 4.84 33.64 -15.95
CA ASN A 361 4.83 32.21 -16.30
C ASN A 361 4.95 31.23 -15.10
N ALA A 362 4.53 31.65 -13.90
CA ALA A 362 4.45 30.78 -12.71
C ALA A 362 3.36 29.68 -12.78
N SER A 363 2.66 29.52 -13.93
CA SER A 363 1.63 28.51 -14.17
C SER A 363 2.13 27.26 -14.91
N ARG A 364 3.44 27.00 -14.93
CA ARG A 364 4.07 25.93 -15.74
C ARG A 364 4.95 24.92 -14.98
N PHE A 365 5.00 24.96 -13.66
CA PHE A 365 5.85 24.04 -12.87
C PHE A 365 5.11 22.95 -12.10
N ASP A 366 3.82 22.74 -12.39
CA ASP A 366 3.07 21.56 -11.93
C ASP A 366 2.47 20.81 -13.14
N SER A 367 3.35 20.11 -13.88
CA SER A 367 2.98 19.07 -14.85
C SER A 367 4.24 18.37 -15.40
N TYR A 368 4.67 17.31 -14.72
CA TYR A 368 5.59 16.33 -15.29
C TYR A 368 4.90 15.57 -16.45
N ARG A 369 5.07 16.07 -17.70
CA ARG A 369 5.20 15.31 -18.97
C ARG A 369 5.06 16.27 -20.17
N GLY A 370 6.17 16.59 -20.84
CA GLY A 370 6.14 17.52 -21.99
C GLY A 370 7.47 17.70 -22.72
N ARG A 371 7.97 16.65 -23.37
CA ARG A 371 9.21 16.67 -24.18
C ARG A 371 8.98 17.41 -25.51
N GLY A 372 9.89 18.31 -25.87
CA GLY A 372 10.08 18.78 -27.26
C GLY A 372 9.51 20.16 -27.58
N GLY A 373 10.39 21.13 -27.83
CA GLY A 373 10.04 22.42 -28.43
C GLY A 373 10.35 22.49 -29.92
N ARG A 374 9.75 23.45 -30.62
CA ARG A 374 10.28 24.05 -31.85
C ARG A 374 9.77 25.49 -31.94
N GLY A 375 10.67 26.44 -32.20
CA GLY A 375 10.35 27.88 -32.16
C GLY A 375 9.71 28.40 -33.45
N GLY A 376 9.31 29.68 -33.45
CA GLY A 376 8.91 30.36 -34.69
C GLY A 376 8.15 31.68 -34.50
N ARG A 377 8.86 32.79 -34.71
CA ARG A 377 8.41 34.08 -35.31
C ARG A 377 7.01 34.65 -34.98
N GLY A 378 7.03 35.74 -34.20
CA GLY A 378 6.73 37.09 -34.73
C GLY A 378 5.27 37.59 -34.85
N GLY A 379 5.08 38.91 -34.65
CA GLY A 379 3.80 39.63 -34.81
C GLY A 379 3.31 40.25 -33.49
N ARG A 380 3.72 41.45 -33.07
CA ARG A 380 3.25 42.80 -33.50
C ARG A 380 1.71 42.99 -33.54
N GLY A 381 1.18 43.74 -32.57
CA GLY A 381 0.08 44.71 -32.79
C GLY A 381 -1.29 44.44 -32.12
N GLY A 382 -2.03 45.53 -31.83
CA GLY A 382 -3.43 45.54 -31.32
C GLY A 382 -3.53 45.36 -29.80
N ARG A 383 -3.88 46.32 -28.93
CA ARG A 383 -4.85 47.44 -29.00
C ARG A 383 -6.30 46.99 -29.27
N GLY A 384 -7.14 47.05 -28.24
CA GLY A 384 -8.60 47.09 -28.32
C GLY A 384 -9.32 45.80 -27.88
N GLY A 385 -10.44 45.93 -27.14
CA GLY A 385 -11.30 44.80 -26.80
C GLY A 385 -12.07 44.91 -25.47
N ARG A 386 -13.03 45.84 -25.37
CA ARG A 386 -14.05 45.79 -24.30
C ARG A 386 -15.12 44.74 -24.65
N GLY A 387 -15.44 43.84 -23.72
CA GLY A 387 -16.59 42.91 -23.76
C GLY A 387 -16.53 42.07 -22.47
N ARG A 388 -17.40 42.21 -21.45
CA ARG A 388 -18.88 42.10 -21.39
C ARG A 388 -19.42 40.79 -22.00
N GLY A 389 -19.88 39.90 -21.10
CA GLY A 389 -20.77 38.77 -21.42
C GLY A 389 -20.03 37.44 -21.64
N GLY A 390 -20.29 36.45 -20.77
CA GLY A 390 -19.61 35.15 -20.88
C GLY A 390 -19.94 34.10 -19.81
N ARG A 391 -21.21 34.04 -19.33
CA ARG A 391 -21.69 32.83 -18.63
C ARG A 391 -21.65 31.68 -19.63
N GLY A 392 -20.77 30.71 -19.44
CA GLY A 392 -20.63 29.54 -20.31
C GLY A 392 -19.82 28.44 -19.64
N GLY A 393 -20.52 27.54 -18.96
CA GLY A 393 -19.87 26.41 -18.27
C GLY A 393 -19.17 25.50 -19.26
N ARG A 394 -17.86 25.32 -19.09
CA ARG A 394 -17.11 24.28 -19.81
C ARG A 394 -17.31 22.95 -19.09
N GLY A 395 -18.40 22.27 -19.45
CA GLY A 395 -18.50 20.82 -19.26
C GLY A 395 -17.43 20.15 -20.11
N SER A 396 -16.24 19.98 -19.54
CA SER A 396 -15.15 19.22 -20.16
C SER A 396 -15.47 17.74 -19.99
N SER A 397 -16.37 17.22 -20.82
CA SER A 397 -16.57 15.77 -20.94
C SER A 397 -15.23 15.13 -21.31
N TYR A 398 -14.63 14.46 -20.33
CA TYR A 398 -13.37 13.75 -20.50
C TYR A 398 -13.66 12.54 -21.39
N ILE A 399 -13.35 12.66 -22.69
CA ILE A 399 -13.41 11.54 -23.62
C ILE A 399 -12.21 10.67 -23.28
N ASP A 400 -12.46 9.54 -22.64
CA ASP A 400 -11.45 8.50 -22.50
C ASP A 400 -11.19 7.90 -23.89
N PHE A 401 -9.98 8.13 -24.40
CA PHE A 401 -9.58 7.75 -25.74
C PHE A 401 -9.41 6.24 -25.91
N ASP A 402 -9.19 5.53 -24.81
CA ASP A 402 -8.82 4.11 -24.84
C ASP A 402 -10.06 3.20 -24.63
N THR A 403 -11.21 3.78 -24.25
CA THR A 403 -12.52 3.10 -24.12
C THR A 403 -13.62 3.62 -25.05
N CYS A 404 -13.39 4.72 -25.79
CA CYS A 404 -14.32 5.24 -26.79
C CYS A 404 -14.30 4.41 -28.08
N ASP A 405 -15.49 4.01 -28.55
CA ASP A 405 -15.74 3.27 -29.80
C ASP A 405 -15.42 4.04 -31.09
N GLY A 406 -15.13 5.33 -31.00
CA GLY A 406 -14.83 6.20 -32.13
C GLY A 406 -16.05 6.67 -32.94
N ILE A 407 -17.28 6.38 -32.49
CA ILE A 407 -18.51 6.72 -33.22
C ILE A 407 -19.16 7.97 -32.62
N PHE A 408 -19.11 9.08 -33.34
CA PHE A 408 -19.65 10.36 -32.88
C PHE A 408 -20.88 10.77 -33.71
N ASN A 409 -22.06 10.68 -33.10
CA ASN A 409 -23.34 11.03 -33.74
C ASN A 409 -23.57 10.32 -35.09
N GLY A 410 -23.24 9.02 -35.14
CA GLY A 410 -23.35 8.20 -36.36
C GLY A 410 -22.25 8.44 -37.41
N VAL A 411 -21.24 9.24 -37.11
CA VAL A 411 -20.01 9.35 -37.91
C VAL A 411 -18.94 8.49 -37.24
N ASP A 412 -18.55 7.39 -37.90
CA ASP A 412 -17.42 6.58 -37.49
C ASP A 412 -16.09 7.29 -37.85
N VAL A 413 -15.30 7.52 -36.81
CA VAL A 413 -13.96 8.11 -36.84
C VAL A 413 -12.89 7.08 -36.49
N GLY A 414 -13.25 6.03 -35.76
CA GLY A 414 -12.35 4.99 -35.26
C GLY A 414 -11.88 4.06 -36.37
N ALA A 415 -12.77 3.67 -37.28
CA ALA A 415 -12.46 2.73 -38.36
C ALA A 415 -11.43 3.25 -39.37
N ASP A 416 -11.43 4.55 -39.67
CA ASP A 416 -10.51 5.13 -40.64
C ASP A 416 -10.19 6.61 -40.35
N VAL A 417 -9.39 6.81 -39.30
CA VAL A 417 -8.96 8.11 -38.77
C VAL A 417 -8.38 9.05 -39.85
N ASN A 418 -7.75 8.51 -40.89
CA ASN A 418 -7.01 9.27 -41.90
C ASN A 418 -7.84 9.69 -43.13
N ARG A 419 -9.06 9.18 -43.30
CA ARG A 419 -9.92 9.56 -44.45
C ARG A 419 -10.31 11.05 -44.44
N THR A 420 -10.63 11.59 -45.61
CA THR A 420 -11.24 12.93 -45.70
C THR A 420 -12.71 12.87 -45.29
N PHE A 421 -13.06 13.57 -44.21
CA PHE A 421 -14.46 13.75 -43.80
C PHE A 421 -15.08 14.93 -44.56
N THR A 422 -16.32 14.75 -45.01
CA THR A 422 -17.12 15.82 -45.63
C THR A 422 -17.48 16.92 -44.62
N SER A 423 -17.80 18.12 -45.10
CA SER A 423 -18.25 19.23 -44.26
C SER A 423 -19.49 18.88 -43.42
N GLU A 424 -20.35 17.99 -43.91
CA GLU A 424 -21.51 17.49 -43.16
C GLU A 424 -21.10 16.55 -42.02
N GLU A 425 -20.24 15.55 -42.28
CA GLU A 425 -19.72 14.65 -41.24
C GLU A 425 -18.99 15.44 -40.15
N MET A 426 -18.17 16.41 -40.55
CA MET A 426 -17.45 17.33 -39.66
C MET A 426 -18.38 18.18 -38.78
N ASN A 427 -19.61 18.44 -39.23
CA ASN A 427 -20.62 19.12 -38.43
C ASN A 427 -21.41 18.14 -37.54
N ARG A 428 -21.82 16.97 -38.08
CA ARG A 428 -22.56 15.94 -37.34
C ARG A 428 -21.76 15.42 -36.14
N MET A 429 -20.47 15.14 -36.30
CA MET A 429 -19.61 14.59 -35.24
C MET A 429 -19.34 15.55 -34.05
N GLY A 430 -19.78 16.81 -34.15
CA GLY A 430 -19.66 17.80 -33.08
C GLY A 430 -18.23 18.27 -32.81
N SER A 431 -18.02 18.94 -31.66
CA SER A 431 -16.67 19.31 -31.19
C SER A 431 -15.89 18.10 -30.67
N ALA A 432 -16.58 17.15 -30.03
CA ALA A 432 -16.02 15.91 -29.48
C ALA A 432 -15.35 15.05 -30.56
N GLY A 433 -16.08 14.67 -31.62
CA GLY A 433 -15.54 13.83 -32.69
C GLY A 433 -14.41 14.50 -33.48
N ARG A 434 -14.48 15.82 -33.68
CA ARG A 434 -13.38 16.59 -34.30
C ARG A 434 -12.12 16.58 -33.44
N TYR A 435 -12.25 16.70 -32.12
CA TYR A 435 -11.12 16.61 -31.21
C TYR A 435 -10.51 15.20 -31.20
N TYR A 436 -11.34 14.16 -31.13
CA TYR A 436 -10.91 12.76 -31.20
C TYR A 436 -10.16 12.45 -32.51
N MET A 437 -10.71 12.85 -33.66
CA MET A 437 -10.09 12.71 -34.98
C MET A 437 -8.69 13.36 -35.05
N HIS A 438 -8.55 14.60 -34.57
CA HIS A 438 -7.27 15.29 -34.58
C HIS A 438 -6.22 14.65 -33.65
N GLU A 439 -6.62 14.13 -32.49
CA GLU A 439 -5.69 13.51 -31.56
C GLU A 439 -5.27 12.10 -32.01
N MET A 440 -6.17 11.32 -32.60
CA MET A 440 -5.82 10.03 -33.20
C MET A 440 -4.85 10.18 -34.38
N ARG A 441 -5.02 11.20 -35.23
CA ARG A 441 -4.03 11.54 -36.28
C ARG A 441 -2.65 11.87 -35.71
N ARG A 442 -2.59 12.58 -34.58
CA ARG A 442 -1.33 12.89 -33.87
C ARG A 442 -0.69 11.65 -33.24
N ARG A 443 -1.49 10.73 -32.68
CA ARG A 443 -1.00 9.45 -32.14
C ARG A 443 -0.37 8.60 -33.27
N GLY A 444 -1.07 8.43 -34.40
CA GLY A 444 -0.56 7.67 -35.55
C GLY A 444 0.74 8.26 -36.13
N ALA A 445 0.80 9.58 -36.32
CA ALA A 445 2.02 10.24 -36.82
C ALA A 445 3.24 10.09 -35.88
N ARG A 446 3.03 9.91 -34.57
CA ARG A 446 4.11 9.69 -33.60
C ARG A 446 4.66 8.27 -33.63
N GLN A 447 3.82 7.25 -33.86
CA GLN A 447 4.27 5.86 -33.96
C GLN A 447 5.18 5.64 -35.17
N VAL A 448 4.81 6.19 -36.34
CA VAL A 448 5.63 6.11 -37.56
C VAL A 448 7.01 6.75 -37.34
N ALA A 449 7.08 7.89 -36.64
CA ALA A 449 8.33 8.58 -36.32
C ALA A 449 9.20 7.87 -35.27
N GLN A 450 8.64 6.94 -34.49
CA GLN A 450 9.40 6.11 -33.54
C GLN A 450 10.01 4.88 -34.23
N VAL A 451 9.21 4.16 -35.04
CA VAL A 451 9.70 2.98 -35.78
C VAL A 451 10.86 3.35 -36.71
N SER A 452 10.77 4.49 -37.39
CA SER A 452 11.85 4.99 -38.26
C SER A 452 13.15 5.37 -37.53
N PHE A 453 13.11 5.57 -36.21
CA PHE A 453 14.30 5.86 -35.40
C PHE A 453 14.97 4.58 -34.87
N GLU A 454 14.19 3.50 -34.70
CA GLU A 454 14.70 2.19 -34.26
C GLU A 454 15.43 1.48 -35.41
N GLU A 455 14.89 1.48 -36.64
CA GLU A 455 15.54 0.91 -37.84
C GLU A 455 16.89 1.56 -38.22
N GLU A 456 17.10 2.83 -37.86
CA GLU A 456 18.37 3.52 -38.13
C GLU A 456 19.45 3.16 -37.10
N SER A 457 19.06 2.73 -35.90
CA SER A 457 19.97 2.44 -34.78
C SER A 457 20.62 1.05 -34.79
N ASP A 458 20.12 0.12 -35.61
CA ASP A 458 20.67 -1.25 -35.72
C ASP A 458 21.67 -1.43 -36.87
N LYS A 459 21.89 -0.40 -37.71
CA LYS A 459 22.92 -0.44 -38.76
C LYS A 459 24.33 -0.17 -38.25
N ASP A 460 24.48 0.55 -37.13
CA ASP A 460 25.78 0.98 -36.59
C ASP A 460 26.48 -0.07 -35.70
N LYS A 461 25.96 -1.30 -35.58
CA LYS A 461 26.48 -2.34 -34.66
C LYS A 461 27.29 -3.46 -35.30
N VAL A 462 27.54 -3.43 -36.61
CA VAL A 462 28.15 -4.56 -37.33
C VAL A 462 29.70 -4.52 -37.38
N ASP A 463 30.31 -3.33 -37.33
CA ASP A 463 31.73 -3.15 -37.73
C ASP A 463 32.76 -3.06 -36.57
N GLN A 464 32.49 -3.65 -35.40
CA GLN A 464 33.47 -3.73 -34.30
C GLN A 464 33.58 -5.13 -33.67
N LYS A 465 34.17 -6.08 -34.41
CA LYS A 465 34.61 -7.34 -33.81
C LYS A 465 35.71 -8.08 -34.58
N ASP A 466 36.93 -7.54 -34.57
CA ASP A 466 38.16 -8.31 -34.77
C ASP A 466 39.33 -7.65 -33.99
N ASP A 467 40.48 -8.31 -33.95
CA ASP A 467 41.75 -7.89 -33.30
C ASP A 467 41.83 -7.91 -31.76
N ASN A 468 41.90 -9.12 -31.17
CA ASN A 468 42.94 -9.42 -30.16
C ASN A 468 43.07 -10.92 -29.81
N SER A 469 44.01 -11.65 -30.45
CA SER A 469 44.68 -12.79 -29.81
C SER A 469 46.04 -13.12 -30.46
N SER A 470 47.15 -12.78 -29.81
CA SER A 470 48.44 -13.46 -30.04
C SER A 470 49.42 -13.31 -28.86
N LYS A 471 49.97 -14.45 -28.40
CA LYS A 471 51.25 -14.69 -27.67
C LYS A 471 51.17 -15.80 -26.59
N ASP A 472 51.10 -17.04 -27.08
CA ASP A 472 52.20 -18.03 -27.07
C ASP A 472 53.20 -18.13 -25.88
N LYS A 473 53.59 -19.39 -25.59
CA LYS A 473 54.69 -19.96 -24.74
C LYS A 473 54.56 -19.92 -23.20
N GLY A 474 54.88 -21.00 -22.46
CA GLY A 474 55.27 -22.33 -22.92
C GLY A 474 55.40 -23.42 -21.84
N SER A 475 55.23 -24.66 -22.32
CA SER A 475 55.77 -25.98 -21.91
C SER A 475 56.61 -26.19 -20.64
N ALA A 476 56.24 -27.23 -19.88
CA ALA A 476 57.15 -28.24 -19.31
C ALA A 476 56.41 -29.57 -19.07
N THR A 477 57.06 -30.70 -19.36
CA THR A 477 56.59 -32.08 -19.06
C THR A 477 57.00 -32.47 -17.62
N ASP A 478 56.37 -33.39 -16.89
CA ASP A 478 56.33 -34.83 -17.16
C ASP A 478 55.45 -35.61 -16.16
N LYS A 479 54.93 -36.75 -16.65
CA LYS A 479 54.67 -38.04 -15.96
C LYS A 479 54.62 -38.05 -14.41
N ASN A 480 53.48 -38.51 -13.88
CA ASN A 480 53.49 -39.76 -13.12
C ASN A 480 52.12 -40.46 -13.10
N ALA A 481 52.14 -41.78 -13.15
CA ALA A 481 50.96 -42.64 -13.07
C ALA A 481 50.97 -43.41 -11.74
N ALA A 482 49.80 -43.62 -11.14
CA ALA A 482 49.43 -44.87 -10.47
C ALA A 482 48.05 -44.75 -9.79
N ALA A 483 47.24 -45.79 -9.99
CA ALA A 483 45.97 -46.06 -9.35
C ALA A 483 46.02 -46.08 -7.80
N PHE A 484 44.87 -45.88 -7.14
CA PHE A 484 44.48 -46.75 -6.00
C PHE A 484 42.96 -46.82 -5.77
N SER A 485 42.53 -47.98 -5.23
CA SER A 485 41.15 -48.33 -4.82
C SER A 485 41.06 -48.35 -3.28
N ARG A 486 39.93 -48.48 -2.56
CA ARG A 486 38.49 -48.72 -2.83
C ARG A 486 37.73 -48.12 -1.63
N PRO A 487 36.38 -48.04 -1.60
CA PRO A 487 35.67 -47.35 -0.52
C PRO A 487 35.64 -48.16 0.79
N GLY A 488 35.68 -47.46 1.93
CA GLY A 488 35.60 -48.02 3.28
C GLY A 488 34.18 -47.99 3.87
N LYS A 489 33.81 -49.07 4.58
CA LYS A 489 32.50 -49.24 5.24
C LYS A 489 32.44 -48.61 6.65
N ARG A 490 31.21 -48.42 7.14
CA ARG A 490 30.82 -48.15 8.54
C ARG A 490 31.52 -49.08 9.55
N PRO A 491 31.53 -48.67 10.83
CA PRO A 491 31.05 -49.54 11.90
C PRO A 491 29.76 -49.01 12.55
N ARG A 492 29.01 -49.92 13.19
CA ARG A 492 28.02 -49.62 14.23
C ARG A 492 28.72 -49.61 15.58
N PHE A 493 28.23 -48.80 16.51
CA PHE A 493 27.95 -49.20 17.88
C PHE A 493 26.59 -48.61 18.25
#